data_AF-A0A3N5VQJ3-F1
#
_entry.id   AF-A0A3N5VQJ3-F1
#
_cell.length_a   1.000
_cell.length_b   1.000
_cell.length_c   1.000
_cell.angle_alpha   90.00
_cell.angle_beta   90.00
_cell.angle_gamma   90.00
#
_symmetry.space_group_name_H-M   'P 1'
#
loop_
_entity.id
_entity.type
_entity.pdbx_description
1 polymer ?
#
loop_
_entity_poly.entity_id
_entity_poly.type
_entity_poly.pdbx_seq_one_letter_code
_entity_poly.pdbx_strand_id
1 'polypeptide(L)'
;EIPYAIVPGVTAAVAGAAGAGLSLTKRGVSSVVVLATGTEAEESETLGSGTMWNALGGLGGTLVFYMAVKQLANITKALIHAGRPPEEPALVIQEAHTAREKIVVGTLADIAAKSHAAAIQPPALLICGEIVLP
;
A
#
# COMPACT_ATOMS: atom_id res chain seq x y z
N GLU A 1 -26.88 -25.91 9.68
CA GLU A 1 -26.01 -25.15 8.75
C GLU A 1 -26.87 -24.22 7.92
N ILE A 2 -26.38 -23.03 7.59
CA ILE A 2 -27.09 -22.07 6.74
C ILE A 2 -26.41 -22.09 5.36
N PRO A 3 -27.13 -22.35 4.25
CA PRO A 3 -26.55 -22.29 2.90
C PRO A 3 -26.02 -20.90 2.57
N TYR A 4 -24.84 -20.82 1.96
CA TYR A 4 -24.24 -19.56 1.48
C TYR A 4 -23.49 -19.76 0.17
N ALA A 5 -23.23 -18.67 -0.55
CA ALA A 5 -22.42 -18.63 -1.76
C ALA A 5 -21.41 -17.47 -1.70
N ILE A 6 -20.20 -17.70 -2.21
CA ILE A 6 -19.16 -16.67 -2.34
C ILE A 6 -19.15 -16.19 -3.80
N VAL A 7 -19.34 -14.89 -4.00
CA VAL A 7 -19.22 -14.25 -5.32
C VAL A 7 -17.98 -13.36 -5.30
N PRO A 8 -16.90 -13.72 -6.04
CA PRO A 8 -15.68 -12.93 -6.06
C PRO A 8 -15.91 -11.51 -6.62
N GLY A 9 -15.23 -10.53 -6.03
CA GLY A 9 -15.21 -9.15 -6.50
C GLY A 9 -13.83 -8.71 -6.96
N VAL A 10 -13.75 -7.52 -7.57
CA VAL A 10 -12.47 -6.88 -7.90
C VAL A 10 -11.94 -6.18 -6.66
N THR A 11 -10.74 -6.56 -6.21
CA THR A 11 -10.12 -5.94 -5.05
C THR A 11 -9.57 -4.54 -5.35
N ALA A 12 -9.57 -3.67 -4.35
CA ALA A 12 -9.14 -2.28 -4.49
C ALA A 12 -7.68 -2.16 -4.95
N ALA A 13 -6.77 -3.07 -4.55
CA ALA A 13 -5.37 -3.01 -5.00
C ALA A 13 -5.25 -3.06 -6.53
N VAL A 14 -5.95 -4.00 -7.17
CA VAL A 14 -5.90 -4.17 -8.63
C VAL A 14 -6.66 -3.06 -9.32
N ALA A 15 -7.86 -2.72 -8.83
CA ALA A 15 -8.66 -1.63 -9.40
C ALA A 15 -7.90 -0.30 -9.32
N GLY A 16 -7.41 0.08 -8.13
CA GLY A 16 -6.69 1.32 -7.91
C GLY A 16 -5.41 1.42 -8.74
N ALA A 17 -4.59 0.36 -8.76
CA ALA A 17 -3.40 0.33 -9.60
C ALA A 17 -3.74 0.54 -11.08
N ALA A 18 -4.72 -0.20 -11.61
CA ALA A 18 -5.15 -0.05 -13.00
C ALA A 18 -5.71 1.35 -13.30
N GLY A 19 -6.46 1.95 -12.37
CA GLY A 19 -6.98 3.31 -12.49
C GLY A 19 -5.86 4.36 -12.54
N ALA A 20 -4.79 4.13 -11.78
CA ALA A 20 -3.58 4.96 -11.81
C ALA A 20 -2.64 4.66 -12.99
N GLY A 21 -3.01 3.77 -13.92
CA GLY A 21 -2.17 3.37 -15.04
C GLY A 21 -0.99 2.47 -14.67
N LEU A 22 -1.01 1.88 -13.47
CA LEU A 22 0.04 1.04 -12.93
C LEU A 22 -0.26 -0.45 -13.11
N SER A 23 0.79 -1.22 -13.41
CA SER A 23 0.75 -2.68 -13.27
C SER A 23 1.41 -3.07 -11.96
N LEU A 24 0.75 -3.90 -11.14
CA LEU A 24 1.32 -4.36 -9.87
C LEU A 24 2.54 -5.27 -10.07
N THR A 25 2.68 -5.89 -11.24
CA THR A 25 3.88 -6.61 -11.67
C THR A 25 4.40 -6.06 -12.99
N LYS A 26 5.72 -6.01 -13.15
CA LYS A 26 6.37 -5.52 -14.37
C LYS A 26 7.68 -6.27 -14.55
N ARG A 27 7.85 -6.91 -15.72
CA ARG A 27 9.06 -7.69 -16.03
C ARG A 27 10.30 -6.82 -15.87
N GLY A 28 11.30 -7.32 -15.13
CA GLY A 28 12.55 -6.59 -14.85
C GLY A 28 12.44 -5.50 -13.79
N VAL A 29 11.26 -5.30 -13.19
CA VAL A 29 11.01 -4.27 -12.15
C VAL A 29 10.44 -4.91 -10.89
N SER A 30 9.33 -5.66 -11.01
CA SER A 30 8.67 -6.33 -9.89
C SER A 30 8.00 -7.63 -10.33
N SER A 31 8.45 -8.74 -9.75
CA SER A 31 7.87 -10.08 -9.94
C SER A 31 6.99 -10.52 -8.77
N VAL A 32 6.86 -9.70 -7.72
CA VAL A 32 6.16 -10.04 -6.48
C VAL A 32 5.22 -8.91 -6.09
N VAL A 33 4.02 -9.28 -5.68
CA VAL A 33 3.03 -8.36 -5.09
C VAL A 33 2.67 -8.85 -3.71
N VAL A 34 2.78 -7.98 -2.72
CA VAL A 34 2.31 -8.25 -1.36
C VAL A 34 1.09 -7.40 -1.07
N LEU A 35 0.02 -8.05 -0.60
CA LEU A 35 -1.17 -7.38 -0.08
C LEU A 35 -1.15 -7.49 1.44
N ALA A 36 -1.11 -6.36 2.14
CA ALA A 36 -1.03 -6.31 3.59
C ALA A 36 -2.05 -5.33 4.17
N THR A 37 -2.42 -5.52 5.44
CA THR A 37 -3.11 -4.47 6.20
C THR A 37 -2.09 -3.54 6.83
N GLY A 38 -2.39 -2.23 6.82
CA GLY A 38 -1.61 -1.21 7.52
C GLY A 38 -2.04 -1.02 8.98
N THR A 39 -3.20 -1.52 9.36
CA THR A 39 -3.72 -1.46 10.74
C THR A 39 -4.18 -2.85 11.18
N GLU A 40 -3.76 -3.27 12.36
CA GLU A 40 -4.22 -4.50 12.99
C GLU A 40 -5.35 -4.24 13.98
N ALA A 41 -6.16 -5.27 14.23
CA ALA A 41 -7.06 -5.29 15.37
C ALA A 41 -6.22 -5.36 16.66
N GLU A 42 -6.72 -4.79 17.76
CA GLU A 42 -6.01 -4.73 19.06
C GLU A 42 -5.58 -6.12 19.59
N GLU A 43 -6.22 -7.19 19.12
CA GLU A 43 -5.94 -8.58 19.49
C GLU A 43 -4.87 -9.27 18.60
N SER A 44 -4.29 -8.54 17.64
CA SER A 44 -3.31 -9.05 16.66
C SER A 44 -1.99 -8.29 16.81
N GLU A 45 -0.89 -9.03 17.02
CA GLU A 45 0.48 -8.50 17.19
C GLU A 45 1.39 -8.73 15.97
N THR A 46 0.85 -9.02 14.78
CA THR A 46 1.66 -9.40 13.61
C THR A 46 2.46 -8.23 13.01
N LEU A 47 1.91 -7.02 12.97
CA LEU A 47 2.56 -5.74 12.61
C LEU A 47 3.44 -5.22 13.75
N GLY A 48 3.24 -5.71 14.97
CA GLY A 48 4.12 -5.45 16.13
C GLY A 48 5.41 -6.26 16.10
N SER A 49 5.48 -7.34 15.30
CA SER A 49 6.68 -8.15 15.17
C SER A 49 7.68 -7.48 14.21
N GLY A 50 8.87 -7.11 14.71
CA GLY A 50 9.96 -6.61 13.85
C GLY A 50 10.30 -7.57 12.68
N THR A 51 9.95 -8.85 12.82
CA THR A 51 10.09 -9.90 11.80
C THR A 51 9.31 -9.61 10.52
N MET A 52 8.06 -9.11 10.61
CA MET A 52 7.26 -8.80 9.42
C MET A 52 7.90 -7.65 8.63
N TRP A 53 8.27 -6.57 9.31
CA TRP A 53 8.89 -5.42 8.65
C TRP A 53 10.21 -5.79 7.99
N ASN A 54 11.06 -6.57 8.68
CA ASN A 54 12.31 -7.09 8.10
C ASN A 54 12.05 -7.94 6.85
N ALA A 55 11.02 -8.80 6.88
CA ALA A 55 10.65 -9.58 5.70
C ALA A 55 10.22 -8.67 4.55
N LEU A 56 9.35 -7.68 4.79
CA LEU A 56 8.88 -6.75 3.76
C LEU A 56 9.97 -5.79 3.25
N GLY A 57 10.90 -5.40 4.12
CA GLY A 57 12.03 -4.56 3.75
C GLY A 57 13.04 -5.30 2.87
N GLY A 58 13.31 -6.57 3.20
CA GLY A 58 14.15 -7.45 2.39
C GLY A 58 13.46 -7.98 1.12
N LEU A 59 12.12 -8.00 1.08
CA LEU A 59 11.38 -8.37 -0.12
C LEU A 59 11.45 -7.22 -1.14
N GLY A 60 12.15 -7.47 -2.25
CA GLY A 60 11.96 -6.66 -3.45
C GLY A 60 10.53 -6.78 -3.99
N GLY A 61 10.09 -5.80 -4.77
CA GLY A 61 8.80 -5.82 -5.46
C GLY A 61 7.76 -4.84 -4.92
N THR A 62 6.49 -5.08 -5.26
CA THR A 62 5.37 -4.14 -5.06
C THR A 62 4.64 -4.45 -3.76
N LEU A 63 4.55 -3.47 -2.87
CA LEU A 63 3.82 -3.59 -1.62
C LEU A 63 2.52 -2.78 -1.70
N VAL A 64 1.39 -3.39 -1.36
CA VAL A 64 0.09 -2.71 -1.30
C VAL A 64 -0.49 -2.86 0.10
N PHE A 65 -0.68 -1.74 0.79
CA PHE A 65 -1.26 -1.67 2.13
C PHE A 65 -2.70 -1.15 2.06
N TYR A 66 -3.62 -1.96 2.59
CA TYR A 66 -5.00 -1.58 2.90
C TYR A 66 -5.05 -0.90 4.26
N MET A 67 -6.08 -0.07 4.51
CA MET A 67 -6.31 0.54 5.82
C MET A 67 -5.07 1.30 6.36
N ALA A 68 -4.28 1.88 5.45
CA ALA A 68 -2.97 2.43 5.77
C ALA A 68 -3.02 3.89 6.26
N VAL A 69 -4.10 4.64 6.00
CA VAL A 69 -4.16 6.11 6.13
C VAL A 69 -3.63 6.61 7.48
N LYS A 70 -4.15 6.05 8.59
CA LYS A 70 -3.74 6.47 9.95
C LYS A 70 -2.31 6.03 10.31
N GLN A 71 -1.78 5.04 9.60
CA GLN A 71 -0.51 4.38 9.86
C GLN A 71 0.56 4.71 8.81
N LEU A 72 0.28 5.60 7.85
CA LEU A 72 1.19 5.92 6.74
C LEU A 72 2.59 6.26 7.22
N ALA A 73 2.71 7.11 8.24
CA ALA A 73 4.00 7.51 8.81
C ALA A 73 4.73 6.36 9.50
N ASN A 74 4.00 5.42 10.11
CA ASN A 74 4.60 4.28 10.80
C ASN A 74 5.04 3.21 9.81
N ILE A 75 4.19 2.88 8.83
CA ILE A 75 4.48 1.91 7.75
C ILE A 75 5.72 2.36 6.98
N THR A 76 5.75 3.61 6.51
CA THR A 76 6.87 4.13 5.72
C THR A 76 8.18 4.12 6.51
N LYS A 77 8.17 4.56 7.78
CA LYS A 77 9.34 4.49 8.65
C LYS A 77 9.81 3.06 8.89
N ALA A 78 8.89 2.12 9.11
CA ALA A 78 9.22 0.72 9.35
C ALA A 78 9.83 0.06 8.12
N LEU A 79 9.29 0.33 6.91
CA LEU A 79 9.86 -0.15 5.65
C LEU A 79 11.27 0.40 5.39
N ILE A 80 11.48 1.70 5.65
CA ILE A 80 12.80 2.33 5.52
C ILE A 80 13.78 1.72 6.52
N HIS A 81 13.38 1.56 7.78
CA HIS A 81 14.21 0.93 8.81
C HIS A 81 14.57 -0.52 8.48
N ALA A 82 13.65 -1.24 7.84
CA ALA A 82 13.85 -2.60 7.37
C ALA A 82 14.67 -2.72 6.07
N GLY A 83 15.13 -1.60 5.50
CA GLY A 83 16.09 -1.58 4.40
C GLY A 83 15.57 -1.12 3.04
N ARG A 84 14.31 -0.65 2.92
CA ARG A 84 13.83 -0.07 1.67
C ARG A 84 14.38 1.36 1.47
N PRO A 85 14.68 1.76 0.22
CA PRO A 85 15.23 3.08 -0.03
C PRO A 85 14.20 4.18 0.31
N PRO A 86 14.58 5.25 1.03
CA PRO A 86 13.68 6.38 1.32
C PRO A 86 13.09 7.03 0.05
N GLU A 87 13.87 7.05 -1.03
CA GLU A 87 13.50 7.55 -2.35
C GLU A 87 12.60 6.59 -3.14
N GLU A 88 12.30 5.40 -2.60
CA GLU A 88 11.45 4.45 -3.28
C GLU A 88 10.07 5.06 -3.59
N PRO A 89 9.63 5.01 -4.85
CA PRO A 89 8.36 5.55 -5.29
C PRO A 89 7.16 4.97 -4.54
N ALA A 90 6.24 5.84 -4.17
CA ALA A 90 5.02 5.51 -3.45
C ALA A 90 3.81 6.31 -3.95
N LEU A 91 2.65 5.68 -3.88
CA LEU A 91 1.37 6.20 -4.32
C LEU A 91 0.32 5.99 -3.23
N VAL A 92 -0.47 7.01 -2.94
CA VAL A 92 -1.70 6.86 -2.14
C VAL A 92 -2.90 7.15 -3.02
N ILE A 93 -3.85 6.23 -3.05
CA ILE A 93 -5.10 6.35 -3.82
C ILE A 93 -6.28 6.30 -2.85
N GLN A 94 -6.99 7.41 -2.70
CA GLN A 94 -8.26 7.49 -1.97
C GLN A 94 -9.43 7.24 -2.91
N GLU A 95 -10.43 6.48 -2.46
CA GLU A 95 -11.72 6.28 -3.14
C GLU A 95 -11.58 5.94 -4.64
N ALA A 96 -10.70 4.96 -4.94
CA ALA A 96 -10.36 4.54 -6.29
C ALA A 96 -11.62 4.23 -7.15
N HIS A 97 -11.62 4.67 -8.41
CA HIS A 97 -12.72 4.53 -9.38
C HIS A 97 -14.05 5.19 -8.96
N THR A 98 -13.99 6.21 -8.12
CA THR A 98 -15.16 7.04 -7.79
C THR A 98 -14.95 8.48 -8.24
N ALA A 99 -16.03 9.27 -8.28
CA ALA A 99 -15.96 10.70 -8.57
C ALA A 99 -15.16 11.52 -7.52
N ARG A 100 -14.82 10.92 -6.38
CA ARG A 100 -14.05 11.55 -5.28
C ARG A 100 -12.62 11.04 -5.20
N GLU A 101 -12.15 10.33 -6.23
CA GLU A 101 -10.80 9.80 -6.27
C GLU A 101 -9.76 10.91 -6.06
N LYS A 102 -8.78 10.63 -5.19
CA LYS A 102 -7.59 11.47 -5.02
C LYS A 102 -6.36 10.61 -5.07
N ILE A 103 -5.37 11.06 -5.85
CA ILE A 103 -4.09 10.39 -6.01
C ILE A 103 -2.98 11.31 -5.50
N VAL A 104 -2.14 10.79 -4.62
CA VAL A 104 -0.94 11.47 -4.13
C VAL A 104 0.28 10.62 -4.49
N VAL A 105 1.22 11.21 -5.22
CA VAL A 105 2.47 10.57 -5.62
C VAL A 105 3.63 11.12 -4.79
N GLY A 106 4.53 10.25 -4.38
CA GLY A 106 5.72 10.63 -3.63
C GLY A 106 6.72 9.50 -3.53
N THR A 107 7.46 9.51 -2.43
CA THR A 107 8.43 8.50 -2.06
C THR A 107 8.10 7.97 -0.68
N LEU A 108 8.70 6.86 -0.25
CA LEU A 108 8.55 6.38 1.12
C LEU A 108 8.89 7.48 2.15
N ALA A 109 9.86 8.34 1.86
CA ALA A 109 10.27 9.42 2.76
C ALA A 109 9.21 10.53 2.92
N ASP A 110 8.41 10.83 1.90
CA ASP A 110 7.54 12.03 1.88
C ASP A 110 6.04 11.75 1.71
N ILE A 111 5.64 10.53 1.32
CA ILE A 111 4.26 10.21 0.95
C ILE A 111 3.29 10.43 2.12
N ALA A 112 3.72 10.17 3.35
CA ALA A 112 2.91 10.40 4.54
C ALA A 112 2.63 11.90 4.74
N ALA A 113 3.64 12.75 4.61
CA ALA A 113 3.50 14.20 4.73
C ALA A 113 2.65 14.79 3.60
N LYS A 114 2.89 14.36 2.36
CA LYS A 114 2.10 14.76 1.19
C LYS A 114 0.63 14.34 1.32
N SER A 115 0.37 13.12 1.79
CA SER A 115 -1.00 12.63 1.99
C SER A 115 -1.73 13.40 3.08
N HIS A 116 -1.03 13.79 4.16
CA HIS A 116 -1.58 14.65 5.20
C HIS A 116 -1.93 16.04 4.64
N ALA A 117 -1.02 16.66 3.89
CA ALA A 117 -1.25 17.97 3.26
C ALA A 117 -2.41 17.96 2.26
N ALA A 118 -2.61 16.85 1.54
CA ALA A 118 -3.74 16.65 0.63
C ALA A 118 -5.06 16.27 1.33
N ALA A 119 -5.06 16.21 2.66
CA ALA A 119 -6.20 15.79 3.49
C ALA A 119 -6.78 14.44 3.05
N ILE A 120 -5.92 13.45 2.74
CA ILE A 120 -6.36 12.10 2.40
C ILE A 120 -7.11 11.47 3.58
N GLN A 121 -8.26 10.88 3.28
CA GLN A 121 -9.12 10.18 4.23
C GLN A 121 -9.33 8.73 3.79
N PRO A 122 -9.70 7.83 4.74
CA PRO A 122 -10.19 6.51 4.38
C PRO A 122 -11.46 6.60 3.52
N PRO A 123 -11.71 5.64 2.61
CA PRO A 123 -10.84 4.52 2.25
C PRO A 123 -9.71 4.93 1.30
N ALA A 124 -8.47 4.50 1.60
CA ALA A 124 -7.34 4.68 0.71
C ALA A 124 -6.34 3.52 0.79
N LEU A 125 -5.60 3.34 -0.30
CA LEU A 125 -4.49 2.39 -0.44
C LEU A 125 -3.16 3.12 -0.42
N LEU A 126 -2.14 2.50 0.15
CA LEU A 126 -0.74 2.84 -0.10
C LEU A 126 -0.15 1.76 -1.02
N ILE A 127 0.48 2.17 -2.11
CA ILE A 127 1.23 1.30 -3.03
C ILE A 127 2.68 1.79 -3.05
N CYS A 128 3.64 0.92 -2.79
CA CYS A 128 5.07 1.23 -2.81
C CYS A 128 5.79 0.28 -3.75
N GLY A 129 6.76 0.77 -4.52
CA GLY A 129 7.48 -0.03 -5.50
C GLY A 129 7.97 0.80 -6.67
N GLU A 130 9.06 0.36 -7.30
CA GLU A 130 9.55 0.94 -8.56
C GLU A 130 8.50 0.99 -9.67
N ILE A 131 7.44 0.17 -9.58
CA ILE A 131 6.30 0.20 -10.51
C ILE A 131 5.55 1.53 -10.52
N VAL A 132 5.71 2.37 -9.49
CA VAL A 132 5.07 3.69 -9.39
C VAL A 132 5.82 4.76 -10.21
N LEU A 133 7.02 4.45 -10.74
CA LEU A 133 7.66 5.31 -11.73
C LEU A 133 6.91 5.27 -13.07
N PRO A 134 6.86 6.40 -13.81
CA PRO A 134 6.36 6.42 -15.19
C PRO A 134 7.08 5.41 -16.10
#